data_AF-A0A6G2S6U3-F1
#
_entry.id   AF-A0A6G2S6U3-F1
#
_cell.length_a   1.000
_cell.length_b   1.000
_cell.length_c   1.000
_cell.angle_alpha   90.00
_cell.angle_beta   90.00
_cell.angle_gamma   90.00
#
_symmetry.space_group_name_H-M   'P 1'
#
loop_
_entity.id
_entity.type
_entity.pdbx_description
1 polymer ?
#
loop_
_entity_poly.entity_id
_entity_poly.type
_entity_poly.pdbx_seq_one_letter_code
_entity_poly.pdbx_strand_id
1 'polypeptide(L)'
;MEKRSRSPVATGPERVFSDLRAVAARVRDQLSWEEPESAVELPAEEQPAGQISQYARQERTRVLAAGAGGLEKLAEGRADEISDDESFGMEAIVLLEGRPAILVRHHDFPTQQGDWAVLDAHRAAIRDSLARVGRVEVSGHLSLDWLGTGFLVGPETVMTNRHVAVEFARSAGEGWVFQQGLGAALDVGEEYDTGPEPVDGGSSYEVTGVLGIHEDADLALLRIAPYLGGSALPTPLAVAADAPADLPGRPVYCVGYPAWDGRRNEPESMRRIFMDVYNVKRLQPGTTTGLEAEGNVMRHDCSTLGGNSGSPVIDLTDHRVLGLHFGGRYGLGNYAVPLWQLVEDPLLVRGEVNFV
;
A
#
# COMPACT_ATOMS: atom_id res chain seq x y z
N MET A 1 -4.12 26.93 -25.94
CA MET A 1 -3.04 26.42 -25.06
C MET A 1 -3.67 25.36 -24.18
N GLU A 2 -3.83 24.16 -24.74
CA GLU A 2 -4.48 23.04 -24.06
C GLU A 2 -3.71 22.70 -22.79
N LYS A 3 -4.44 22.58 -21.69
CA LYS A 3 -3.90 22.08 -20.43
C LYS A 3 -3.46 20.64 -20.70
N ARG A 4 -2.15 20.41 -20.94
CA ARG A 4 -1.55 19.09 -20.80
C ARG A 4 -2.04 18.53 -19.46
N SER A 5 -2.77 17.42 -19.51
CA SER A 5 -3.14 16.64 -18.34
C SER A 5 -1.89 16.50 -17.47
N ARG A 6 -1.97 16.91 -16.19
CA ARG A 6 -0.83 16.72 -15.28
C ARG A 6 -0.62 15.22 -15.13
N SER A 7 0.62 14.78 -15.30
CA SER A 7 1.00 13.37 -15.15
C SER A 7 0.52 12.86 -13.78
N PRO A 8 -0.08 11.67 -13.73
CA PRO A 8 -0.59 11.05 -12.52
C PRO A 8 0.54 10.51 -11.62
N VAL A 9 1.73 10.31 -12.20
CA VAL A 9 2.92 9.87 -11.50
C VAL A 9 3.78 11.08 -11.15
N ALA A 10 4.21 11.18 -9.90
CA ALA A 10 5.09 12.26 -9.45
C ALA A 10 6.52 12.18 -10.05
N THR A 11 6.88 11.02 -10.63
CA THR A 11 8.23 10.65 -11.05
C THR A 11 8.19 10.10 -12.47
N GLY A 12 9.00 10.66 -13.38
CA GLY A 12 9.08 10.20 -14.77
C GLY A 12 9.71 8.79 -14.92
N PRO A 13 9.43 8.06 -16.02
CA PRO A 13 9.92 6.69 -16.23
C PRO A 13 11.43 6.54 -16.05
N GLU A 14 12.21 7.51 -16.52
CA GLU A 14 13.67 7.56 -16.45
C GLU A 14 14.24 7.64 -15.02
N ARG A 15 13.42 8.04 -14.05
CA ARG A 15 13.77 8.06 -12.62
C ARG A 15 13.24 6.84 -11.87
N VAL A 16 12.29 6.12 -12.46
CA VAL A 16 11.66 4.93 -11.86
C VAL A 16 12.38 3.66 -12.27
N PHE A 17 12.75 3.55 -13.55
CA PHE A 17 13.30 2.34 -14.12
C PHE A 17 14.80 2.43 -14.35
N SER A 18 15.53 1.36 -14.00
CA SER A 18 16.97 1.26 -14.26
C SER A 18 17.29 1.01 -15.75
N ASP A 19 16.42 0.28 -16.46
CA ASP A 19 16.54 -0.03 -17.89
C ASP A 19 15.17 0.02 -18.60
N LEU A 20 14.92 1.15 -19.28
CA LEU A 20 13.69 1.39 -20.02
C LEU A 20 13.44 0.36 -21.15
N ARG A 21 14.50 -0.14 -21.81
CA ARG A 21 14.36 -1.11 -22.91
C ARG A 21 14.02 -2.49 -22.38
N ALA A 22 14.64 -2.90 -21.27
CA ALA A 22 14.30 -4.16 -20.62
C ALA A 22 12.86 -4.17 -20.10
N VAL A 23 12.38 -3.03 -19.57
CA VAL A 23 10.97 -2.86 -19.17
C VAL A 23 10.05 -2.97 -20.38
N ALA A 24 10.33 -2.23 -21.47
CA ALA A 24 9.52 -2.30 -22.69
C ALA A 24 9.45 -3.73 -23.26
N ALA A 25 10.58 -4.44 -23.32
CA ALA A 25 10.64 -5.82 -23.79
C ALA A 25 9.81 -6.77 -22.91
N ARG A 26 9.89 -6.65 -21.58
CA ARG A 26 9.12 -7.47 -20.64
C ARG A 26 7.61 -7.20 -20.74
N VAL A 27 7.20 -5.94 -20.86
CA VAL A 27 5.79 -5.58 -21.07
C VAL A 27 5.27 -6.21 -22.37
N ARG A 28 6.05 -6.13 -23.46
CA ARG A 28 5.68 -6.77 -24.73
C ARG A 28 5.60 -8.29 -24.62
N ASP A 29 6.55 -8.90 -23.90
CA ASP A 29 6.56 -10.35 -23.66
C ASP A 29 5.30 -10.76 -22.88
N GLN A 30 4.99 -10.11 -21.75
CA GLN A 30 3.76 -10.35 -20.98
C GLN A 30 2.49 -10.21 -21.84
N LEU A 31 2.39 -9.17 -22.66
CA LEU A 31 1.27 -8.99 -23.59
C LEU A 31 1.16 -10.13 -24.62
N SER A 32 2.28 -10.71 -25.04
CA SER A 32 2.31 -11.84 -25.98
C SER A 32 1.86 -13.16 -25.35
N TRP A 33 2.09 -13.34 -24.04
CA TRP A 33 1.56 -14.45 -23.25
C TRP A 33 0.08 -14.26 -22.89
N GLU A 34 -0.45 -13.04 -23.00
CA GLU A 34 -1.85 -12.70 -22.70
C GLU A 34 -2.83 -12.88 -23.89
N GLU A 35 -2.52 -13.61 -24.96
CA GLU A 35 -3.48 -13.99 -26.04
C GLU A 35 -3.89 -15.48 -26.01
N PRO A 36 -5.15 -15.85 -26.35
CA PRO A 36 -6.36 -15.73 -25.55
C PRO A 36 -6.91 -17.11 -25.11
N GLU A 37 -7.19 -17.27 -23.82
CA GLU A 37 -8.10 -18.31 -23.32
C GLU A 37 -9.55 -17.91 -23.63
N SER A 38 -9.94 -17.91 -24.90
CA SER A 38 -11.34 -17.80 -25.30
C SER A 38 -11.60 -18.48 -26.65
N ALA A 39 -11.72 -19.80 -26.61
CA ALA A 39 -12.51 -20.57 -27.57
C ALA A 39 -13.76 -21.19 -26.89
N VAL A 40 -14.15 -20.70 -25.70
CA VAL A 40 -15.37 -21.11 -25.01
C VAL A 40 -16.38 -19.97 -25.15
N GLU A 41 -17.44 -20.20 -25.92
CA GLU A 41 -18.60 -19.30 -25.95
C GLU A 41 -19.21 -19.22 -24.54
N LEU A 42 -19.28 -18.00 -23.99
CA LEU A 42 -19.96 -17.77 -22.71
C LEU A 42 -21.48 -17.93 -22.89
N PRO A 43 -22.20 -18.44 -21.88
CA PRO A 43 -23.66 -18.50 -21.88
C PRO A 43 -24.28 -17.14 -22.19
N ALA A 44 -25.46 -17.12 -22.84
CA ALA A 44 -26.11 -15.90 -23.34
C ALA A 44 -26.33 -14.81 -22.28
N GLU A 45 -26.44 -15.20 -21.00
CA GLU A 45 -26.66 -14.30 -19.86
C GLU A 45 -25.38 -13.55 -19.42
N GLU A 46 -24.20 -14.07 -19.77
CA GLU A 46 -22.89 -13.49 -19.41
C GLU A 46 -22.25 -12.72 -20.58
N GLN A 47 -22.85 -12.76 -21.77
CA GLN A 47 -22.31 -12.10 -22.97
C GLN A 47 -22.09 -10.58 -22.82
N PRO A 48 -22.95 -9.80 -22.14
CA PRO A 48 -22.68 -8.37 -21.93
C PRO A 48 -21.45 -8.13 -21.04
N ALA A 49 -21.29 -8.92 -19.97
CA ALA A 49 -20.14 -8.83 -19.08
C ALA A 49 -18.85 -9.34 -19.76
N GLY A 50 -18.95 -10.42 -20.55
CA GLY A 50 -17.87 -10.96 -21.36
C GLY A 50 -17.39 -9.99 -22.44
N GLN A 51 -18.30 -9.28 -23.10
CA GLN A 51 -17.94 -8.23 -24.07
C GLN A 51 -17.23 -7.06 -23.39
N ILE A 52 -17.73 -6.56 -22.26
CA ILE A 52 -17.09 -5.49 -21.48
C ILE A 52 -15.67 -5.89 -21.04
N SER A 53 -15.49 -7.14 -20.58
CA SER A 53 -14.20 -7.71 -20.19
C SER A 53 -13.22 -7.81 -21.38
N GLN A 54 -13.69 -8.22 -22.56
CA GLN A 54 -12.87 -8.27 -23.77
C GLN A 54 -12.43 -6.87 -24.24
N TYR A 55 -13.34 -5.89 -24.23
CA TYR A 55 -12.99 -4.50 -24.57
C TYR A 55 -11.97 -3.92 -23.59
N ALA A 56 -12.13 -4.16 -22.28
CA ALA A 56 -11.17 -3.73 -21.28
C ALA A 56 -9.78 -4.37 -21.47
N ARG A 57 -9.73 -5.66 -21.83
CA ARG A 57 -8.47 -6.37 -22.13
C ARG A 57 -7.79 -5.80 -23.38
N GLN A 58 -8.55 -5.57 -24.45
CA GLN A 58 -8.02 -4.98 -25.69
C GLN A 58 -7.48 -3.56 -25.46
N GLU A 59 -8.19 -2.74 -24.69
CA GLU A 59 -7.75 -1.39 -24.37
C GLU A 59 -6.51 -1.39 -23.47
N ARG A 60 -6.43 -2.32 -22.50
CA ARG A 60 -5.20 -2.56 -21.71
C ARG A 60 -4.03 -2.91 -22.63
N THR A 61 -4.20 -3.88 -23.53
CA THR A 61 -3.15 -4.30 -24.47
C THR A 61 -2.70 -3.12 -25.34
N ARG A 62 -3.63 -2.34 -25.89
CA ARG A 62 -3.32 -1.17 -26.70
C ARG A 62 -2.48 -0.15 -25.93
N VAL A 63 -2.91 0.21 -24.71
CA VAL A 63 -2.24 1.23 -23.91
C VAL A 63 -0.85 0.77 -23.45
N LEU A 64 -0.69 -0.49 -23.04
CA LEU A 64 0.61 -1.03 -22.63
C LEU A 64 1.56 -1.17 -23.83
N ALA A 65 1.05 -1.55 -25.01
CA ALA A 65 1.86 -1.59 -26.22
C ALA A 65 2.34 -0.20 -26.67
N ALA A 66 1.47 0.82 -26.58
CA ALA A 66 1.84 2.22 -26.82
C ALA A 66 2.88 2.68 -25.80
N GLY A 67 2.68 2.37 -24.52
CA GLY A 67 3.64 2.68 -23.47
C GLY A 67 5.02 2.08 -23.71
N ALA A 68 5.10 0.82 -24.13
CA ALA A 68 6.37 0.17 -24.45
C ALA A 68 7.09 0.88 -25.61
N GLY A 69 6.37 1.31 -26.64
CA GLY A 69 6.91 2.15 -27.71
C GLY A 69 7.41 3.51 -27.22
N GLY A 70 6.68 4.15 -26.29
CA GLY A 70 7.12 5.37 -25.62
C GLY A 70 8.44 5.19 -24.84
N LEU A 71 8.57 4.11 -24.08
CA LEU A 71 9.80 3.79 -23.33
C LEU A 71 11.00 3.57 -24.26
N GLU A 72 10.80 2.89 -25.39
CA GLU A 72 11.83 2.68 -26.41
C GLU A 72 12.30 4.01 -27.02
N LYS A 73 11.36 4.89 -27.41
CA LYS A 73 11.68 6.23 -27.91
C LYS A 73 12.44 7.05 -26.87
N LEU A 74 12.00 7.02 -25.62
CA LEU A 74 12.67 7.72 -24.52
C LEU A 74 14.10 7.21 -24.31
N ALA A 75 14.31 5.89 -24.35
CA ALA A 75 15.63 5.27 -24.24
C ALA A 75 16.58 5.61 -25.40
N GLU A 76 16.03 6.00 -26.56
CA GLU A 76 16.78 6.45 -27.74
C GLU A 76 16.97 7.98 -27.79
N GLY A 77 16.48 8.71 -26.78
CA GLY A 77 16.55 10.17 -26.74
C GLY A 77 15.53 10.89 -27.62
N ARG A 78 14.50 10.19 -28.11
CA ARG A 78 13.44 10.70 -28.99
C ARG A 78 12.20 11.16 -28.22
N ALA A 79 12.42 11.91 -27.13
CA ALA A 79 11.35 12.33 -26.21
C ALA A 79 10.32 13.28 -26.86
N ASP A 80 10.72 14.00 -27.90
CA ASP A 80 9.88 14.90 -28.69
C ASP A 80 8.97 14.18 -29.68
N GLU A 81 9.24 12.90 -29.98
CA GLU A 81 8.43 12.03 -30.84
C GLU A 81 7.37 11.22 -30.08
N ILE A 82 7.25 11.42 -28.76
CA ILE A 82 6.31 10.72 -27.89
C ILE A 82 4.92 11.34 -28.06
N SER A 83 3.98 10.53 -28.53
CA SER A 83 2.56 10.87 -28.64
C SER A 83 1.84 10.85 -27.30
N ASP A 84 0.62 11.40 -27.25
CA ASP A 84 -0.20 11.40 -26.03
C ASP A 84 -0.57 9.97 -25.58
N ASP A 85 -0.90 9.07 -26.51
CA ASP A 85 -1.19 7.65 -26.23
C ASP A 85 0.05 6.93 -25.63
N GLU A 86 1.24 7.22 -26.14
CA GLU A 86 2.50 6.65 -25.62
C GLU A 86 2.85 7.24 -24.27
N SER A 87 2.64 8.55 -24.06
CA SER A 87 2.82 9.20 -22.76
C SER A 87 1.91 8.57 -21.70
N PHE A 88 0.63 8.41 -22.02
CA PHE A 88 -0.34 7.76 -21.14
C PHE A 88 0.02 6.28 -20.88
N GLY A 89 0.45 5.56 -21.93
CA GLY A 89 0.91 4.19 -21.81
C GLY A 89 2.14 4.04 -20.91
N MET A 90 3.12 4.93 -21.03
CA MET A 90 4.30 4.93 -20.17
C MET A 90 3.93 5.16 -18.71
N GLU A 91 2.99 6.08 -18.43
CA GLU A 91 2.48 6.30 -17.08
C GLU A 91 1.82 5.03 -16.52
N ALA A 92 1.02 4.33 -17.33
CA ALA A 92 0.45 3.04 -16.94
C ALA A 92 1.54 1.99 -16.65
N ILE A 93 2.60 1.93 -17.45
CA ILE A 93 3.73 1.01 -17.20
C ILE A 93 4.48 1.38 -15.93
N VAL A 94 4.75 2.67 -15.69
CA VAL A 94 5.37 3.14 -14.44
C VAL A 94 4.59 2.68 -13.23
N LEU A 95 3.26 2.74 -13.30
CA LEU A 95 2.39 2.33 -12.21
C LEU A 95 2.33 0.81 -12.02
N LEU A 96 2.34 0.03 -13.11
CA LEU A 96 2.23 -1.43 -13.05
C LEU A 96 3.57 -2.13 -12.75
N GLU A 97 4.65 -1.69 -13.38
CA GLU A 97 5.97 -2.31 -13.29
C GLU A 97 6.87 -1.58 -12.30
N GLY A 98 6.74 -0.25 -12.22
CA GLY A 98 7.60 0.58 -11.40
C GLY A 98 7.12 0.67 -9.95
N ARG A 99 5.81 0.69 -9.71
CA ARG A 99 5.21 0.76 -8.37
C ARG A 99 4.05 -0.24 -8.24
N PRO A 100 4.31 -1.55 -8.38
CA PRO A 100 3.26 -2.55 -8.31
C PRO A 100 2.59 -2.53 -6.93
N ALA A 101 1.31 -2.88 -6.89
CA ALA A 101 0.63 -3.22 -5.65
C ALA A 101 0.51 -4.75 -5.62
N ILE A 102 1.50 -5.43 -5.06
CA ILE A 102 1.64 -6.89 -5.15
C ILE A 102 0.66 -7.54 -4.18
N LEU A 103 -0.11 -8.52 -4.67
CA LEU A 103 -1.03 -9.31 -3.84
C LEU A 103 -0.25 -10.17 -2.85
N VAL A 104 -0.67 -10.13 -1.60
CA VAL A 104 -0.19 -11.04 -0.56
C VAL A 104 -1.16 -12.20 -0.44
N ARG A 105 -0.63 -13.40 -0.32
CA ARG A 105 -1.38 -14.64 -0.16
C ARG A 105 -0.57 -15.65 0.65
N HIS A 106 -1.20 -16.25 1.66
CA HIS A 106 -0.57 -17.22 2.57
C HIS A 106 0.70 -16.65 3.22
N HIS A 107 0.63 -15.40 3.66
CA HIS A 107 1.75 -14.62 4.22
C HIS A 107 2.95 -14.50 3.30
N ASP A 108 2.72 -14.55 1.98
CA ASP A 108 3.76 -14.53 0.97
C ASP A 108 3.34 -13.73 -0.27
N PHE A 109 4.28 -13.49 -1.19
CA PHE A 109 4.04 -12.75 -2.43
C PHE A 109 4.63 -13.50 -3.64
N PRO A 110 4.11 -13.34 -4.88
CA PRO A 110 4.69 -13.99 -6.04
C PRO A 110 6.14 -13.57 -6.29
N THR A 111 6.93 -14.36 -7.02
CA THR A 111 8.28 -13.96 -7.44
C THR A 111 8.21 -12.71 -8.32
N GLN A 112 9.10 -11.76 -8.06
CA GLN A 112 9.16 -10.48 -8.73
C GLN A 112 10.22 -10.47 -9.82
N GLN A 113 10.13 -9.52 -10.74
CA GLN A 113 11.04 -9.36 -11.86
C GLN A 113 11.50 -7.90 -11.99
N GLY A 114 12.48 -7.65 -12.85
CA GLY A 114 13.00 -6.31 -13.10
C GLY A 114 13.57 -5.68 -11.82
N ASP A 115 13.30 -4.39 -11.63
CA ASP A 115 13.82 -3.61 -10.50
C ASP A 115 13.33 -4.12 -9.14
N TRP A 116 12.22 -4.85 -9.08
CA TRP A 116 11.67 -5.43 -7.85
C TRP A 116 12.07 -6.88 -7.60
N ALA A 117 12.88 -7.50 -8.46
CA ALA A 117 13.46 -8.83 -8.18
C ALA A 117 14.26 -8.86 -6.86
N VAL A 118 14.73 -7.69 -6.39
CA VAL A 118 15.36 -7.52 -5.07
C VAL A 118 14.44 -7.97 -3.92
N LEU A 119 13.11 -7.88 -4.06
CA LEU A 119 12.18 -8.30 -3.02
C LEU A 119 12.31 -9.79 -2.71
N ASP A 120 12.64 -10.63 -3.70
CA ASP A 120 12.86 -12.06 -3.50
C ASP A 120 14.09 -12.35 -2.61
N ALA A 121 15.13 -11.53 -2.68
CA ALA A 121 16.30 -11.65 -1.81
C ALA A 121 15.97 -11.29 -0.35
N HIS A 122 14.97 -10.42 -0.15
CA HIS A 122 14.49 -9.97 1.15
C HIS A 122 13.22 -10.71 1.63
N ARG A 123 12.81 -11.76 0.90
CA ARG A 123 11.52 -12.44 1.09
C ARG A 123 11.26 -12.86 2.53
N ALA A 124 12.24 -13.44 3.23
CA ALA A 124 12.07 -13.87 4.61
C ALA A 124 11.69 -12.72 5.56
N ALA A 125 12.42 -11.60 5.47
CA ALA A 125 12.17 -10.43 6.31
C ALA A 125 10.89 -9.68 5.91
N ILE A 126 10.53 -9.70 4.62
CA ILE A 126 9.24 -9.19 4.16
C ILE A 126 8.09 -10.04 4.72
N ARG A 127 8.18 -11.38 4.69
CA ARG A 127 7.17 -12.26 5.31
C ARG A 127 7.01 -11.97 6.80
N ASP A 128 8.11 -11.72 7.49
CA ASP A 128 8.07 -11.25 8.88
C ASP A 128 7.29 -9.94 9.01
N SER A 129 7.53 -8.98 8.11
CA SER A 129 6.77 -7.73 8.10
C SER A 129 5.28 -7.96 7.87
N LEU A 130 4.91 -8.80 6.90
CA LEU A 130 3.52 -9.11 6.54
C LEU A 130 2.73 -9.70 7.71
N ALA A 131 3.36 -10.49 8.57
CA ALA A 131 2.73 -11.10 9.74
C ALA A 131 2.42 -10.11 10.88
N ARG A 132 2.94 -8.87 10.81
CA ARG A 132 2.83 -7.86 11.87
C ARG A 132 2.02 -6.63 11.45
N VAL A 133 1.43 -6.69 10.26
CA VAL A 133 0.60 -5.62 9.67
C VAL A 133 -0.78 -6.18 9.39
N GLY A 134 -1.81 -5.47 9.85
CA GLY A 134 -3.20 -5.90 9.79
C GLY A 134 -4.17 -4.80 9.41
N ARG A 135 -5.38 -5.20 9.02
CA ARG A 135 -6.51 -4.30 8.77
C ARG A 135 -7.17 -3.98 10.09
N VAL A 136 -7.52 -2.72 10.30
CA VAL A 136 -8.24 -2.27 11.49
C VAL A 136 -9.72 -2.46 11.24
N GLU A 137 -10.25 -3.57 11.76
CA GLU A 137 -11.67 -3.93 11.76
C GLU A 137 -12.41 -3.14 12.83
N VAL A 138 -13.68 -2.82 12.57
CA VAL A 138 -14.58 -2.14 13.52
C VAL A 138 -15.92 -2.86 13.59
N SER A 139 -16.44 -3.05 14.79
CA SER A 139 -17.78 -3.61 15.01
C SER A 139 -18.73 -2.55 15.57
N GLY A 140 -20.02 -2.67 15.23
CA GLY A 140 -21.06 -1.72 15.67
C GLY A 140 -21.09 -0.39 14.91
N HIS A 141 -20.17 -0.17 13.98
CA HIS A 141 -20.14 1.03 13.14
C HIS A 141 -21.25 0.97 12.08
N LEU A 142 -21.91 2.10 11.80
CA LEU A 142 -23.15 2.12 11.01
C LEU A 142 -22.98 1.82 9.52
N SER A 143 -21.77 2.01 8.99
CA SER A 143 -21.55 2.01 7.54
C SER A 143 -20.23 1.40 7.08
N LEU A 144 -19.37 0.96 8.00
CA LEU A 144 -18.02 0.48 7.69
C LEU A 144 -17.74 -0.71 8.60
N ASP A 145 -17.15 -1.75 8.03
CA ASP A 145 -16.69 -2.92 8.78
C ASP A 145 -15.20 -2.80 9.14
N TRP A 146 -14.47 -1.89 8.49
CA TRP A 146 -13.06 -1.61 8.72
C TRP A 146 -12.70 -0.16 8.34
N LEU A 147 -11.56 0.33 8.82
CA LEU A 147 -11.23 1.76 8.77
C LEU A 147 -9.84 2.09 8.19
N GLY A 148 -8.89 1.16 8.27
CA GLY A 148 -7.53 1.41 7.80
C GLY A 148 -6.58 0.25 8.07
N THR A 149 -5.30 0.58 8.18
CA THR A 149 -4.21 -0.35 8.45
C THR A 149 -3.59 -0.04 9.83
N GLY A 150 -3.04 -1.05 10.49
CA GLY A 150 -2.22 -0.89 11.69
C GLY A 150 -1.11 -1.93 11.75
N PHE A 151 -0.10 -1.69 12.58
CA PHE A 151 1.01 -2.62 12.75
C PHE A 151 1.54 -2.67 14.17
N LEU A 152 2.07 -3.83 14.58
CA LEU A 152 2.63 -4.02 15.91
C LEU A 152 3.95 -3.25 16.04
N VAL A 153 4.01 -2.35 17.02
CA VAL A 153 5.16 -1.49 17.33
C VAL A 153 5.73 -1.70 18.72
N GLY A 154 4.96 -2.32 19.62
CA GLY A 154 5.40 -2.69 20.97
C GLY A 154 4.82 -4.05 21.38
N PRO A 155 5.12 -4.55 22.60
CA PRO A 155 4.72 -5.88 23.04
C PRO A 155 3.21 -6.15 22.95
N GLU A 156 2.39 -5.16 23.27
CA GLU A 156 0.92 -5.18 23.18
C GLU A 156 0.37 -3.96 22.45
N THR A 157 1.21 -3.32 21.62
CA THR A 157 0.92 -2.00 21.07
C THR A 157 0.87 -2.02 19.56
N VAL A 158 -0.25 -1.53 19.02
CA VAL A 158 -0.46 -1.29 17.60
C VAL A 158 -0.42 0.21 17.31
N MET A 159 0.27 0.59 16.25
CA MET A 159 0.26 1.95 15.71
C MET A 159 -0.69 2.01 14.50
N THR A 160 -1.48 3.07 14.44
CA THR A 160 -2.30 3.45 13.28
C THR A 160 -2.40 4.97 13.20
N ASN A 161 -3.16 5.52 12.25
CA ASN A 161 -3.39 6.97 12.20
C ASN A 161 -4.42 7.44 13.24
N ARG A 162 -4.29 8.70 13.66
CA ARG A 162 -5.31 9.37 14.48
C ARG A 162 -6.66 9.35 13.79
N HIS A 163 -6.73 9.68 12.50
CA HIS A 163 -8.01 9.71 11.80
C HIS A 163 -8.68 8.34 11.64
N VAL A 164 -7.95 7.23 11.82
CA VAL A 164 -8.52 5.88 11.93
C VAL A 164 -9.08 5.67 13.33
N ALA A 165 -8.31 5.99 14.37
CA ALA A 165 -8.69 5.74 15.76
C ALA A 165 -9.90 6.58 16.23
N VAL A 166 -10.03 7.83 15.78
CA VAL A 166 -11.14 8.72 16.18
C VAL A 166 -12.52 8.25 15.68
N GLU A 167 -12.57 7.36 14.69
CA GLU A 167 -13.83 6.80 14.18
C GLU A 167 -14.47 5.83 15.19
N PHE A 168 -13.67 5.16 16.03
CA PHE A 168 -14.18 4.24 17.07
C PHE A 168 -13.90 4.67 18.51
N ALA A 169 -13.08 5.70 18.71
CA ALA A 169 -12.72 6.22 20.02
C ALA A 169 -13.15 7.68 20.21
N ARG A 170 -13.25 8.11 21.47
CA ARG A 170 -13.47 9.51 21.85
C ARG A 170 -12.67 9.88 23.10
N SER A 171 -12.38 11.17 23.23
CA SER A 171 -11.77 11.70 24.45
C SER A 171 -12.73 11.57 25.64
N ALA A 172 -12.18 11.18 26.79
CA ALA A 172 -12.86 11.11 28.07
C ALA A 172 -11.92 11.60 29.18
N GLY A 173 -12.00 12.89 29.48
CA GLY A 173 -11.06 13.55 30.40
C GLY A 173 -9.66 13.57 29.81
N GLU A 174 -8.67 13.10 30.57
CA GLU A 174 -7.28 12.98 30.11
C GLU A 174 -6.98 11.69 29.33
N GLY A 175 -8.00 10.82 29.15
CA GLY A 175 -7.85 9.53 28.47
C GLY A 175 -8.73 9.39 27.23
N TRP A 176 -8.69 8.19 26.66
CA TRP A 176 -9.47 7.79 25.50
C TRP A 176 -10.28 6.55 25.81
N VAL A 177 -11.53 6.51 25.33
CA VAL A 177 -12.43 5.36 25.49
C VAL A 177 -13.08 5.05 24.16
N PHE A 178 -13.50 3.80 23.99
CA PHE A 178 -14.36 3.41 22.87
C PHE A 178 -15.67 4.20 22.92
N GLN A 179 -16.16 4.57 21.74
CA GLN A 179 -17.52 5.08 21.63
C GLN A 179 -18.50 3.95 21.95
N GLN A 180 -19.65 4.31 22.50
CA GLN A 180 -20.60 3.32 23.01
C GLN A 180 -21.10 2.41 21.88
N GLY A 181 -20.96 1.10 22.05
CA GLY A 181 -21.39 0.11 21.09
C GLY A 181 -20.39 -0.19 19.97
N LEU A 182 -19.23 0.49 19.96
CA LEU A 182 -18.14 0.19 19.03
C LEU A 182 -17.09 -0.71 19.65
N GLY A 183 -16.55 -1.62 18.84
CA GLY A 183 -15.35 -2.41 19.13
C GLY A 183 -14.38 -2.36 17.96
N ALA A 184 -13.13 -2.76 18.16
CA ALA A 184 -12.14 -2.82 17.10
C ALA A 184 -11.23 -4.05 17.22
N ALA A 185 -10.68 -4.50 16.10
CA ALA A 185 -9.72 -5.59 16.04
C ALA A 185 -8.64 -5.29 14.99
N LEU A 186 -7.48 -5.91 15.12
CA LEU A 186 -6.44 -5.94 14.10
C LEU A 186 -6.44 -7.32 13.44
N ASP A 187 -6.87 -7.40 12.19
CA ASP A 187 -6.85 -8.62 11.39
C ASP A 187 -5.61 -8.66 10.49
N VAL A 188 -4.64 -9.54 10.81
CA VAL A 188 -3.45 -9.74 9.96
C VAL A 188 -3.66 -10.83 8.91
N GLY A 189 -4.84 -11.40 8.79
CA GLY A 189 -5.19 -12.52 7.92
C GLY A 189 -5.87 -12.15 6.60
N GLU A 190 -6.43 -10.94 6.47
CA GLU A 190 -7.15 -10.55 5.25
C GLU A 190 -6.22 -10.40 4.01
N GLU A 191 -6.03 -11.50 3.29
CA GLU A 191 -5.15 -11.62 2.12
C GLU A 191 -5.96 -12.02 0.87
N TYR A 192 -5.31 -12.06 -0.30
CA TYR A 192 -6.00 -12.47 -1.52
C TYR A 192 -6.27 -13.98 -1.54
N ASP A 193 -7.50 -14.36 -1.92
CA ASP A 193 -7.94 -15.76 -2.01
C ASP A 193 -7.76 -16.51 -0.68
N THR A 194 -8.04 -15.81 0.43
CA THR A 194 -8.27 -16.44 1.72
C THR A 194 -9.56 -17.26 1.62
N GLY A 195 -9.45 -18.57 1.85
CA GLY A 195 -10.62 -19.44 1.97
C GLY A 195 -11.51 -19.02 3.15
N PRO A 196 -12.53 -19.82 3.50
CA PRO A 196 -13.38 -19.49 4.65
C PRO A 196 -12.54 -19.24 5.92
N GLU A 197 -12.89 -18.16 6.62
CA GLU A 197 -12.30 -17.76 7.90
C GLU A 197 -12.10 -18.98 8.82
N PRO A 198 -10.90 -19.15 9.40
CA PRO A 198 -10.66 -20.18 10.40
C PRO A 198 -11.69 -20.10 11.54
N VAL A 199 -12.16 -21.26 12.01
CA VAL A 199 -13.20 -21.37 13.06
C VAL A 199 -12.77 -20.72 14.40
N ASP A 200 -11.48 -20.46 14.59
CA ASP A 200 -10.89 -19.80 15.75
C ASP A 200 -10.73 -18.26 15.61
N GLY A 201 -11.21 -17.66 14.53
CA GLY A 201 -11.16 -16.21 14.32
C GLY A 201 -9.87 -15.70 13.64
N GLY A 202 -9.05 -16.61 13.12
CA GLY A 202 -7.86 -16.26 12.32
C GLY A 202 -6.74 -15.59 13.12
N SER A 203 -5.80 -14.96 12.41
CA SER A 203 -4.71 -14.18 13.02
C SER A 203 -5.19 -12.78 13.39
N SER A 204 -6.21 -12.71 14.25
CA SER A 204 -6.84 -11.46 14.67
C SER A 204 -6.54 -11.15 16.13
N TYR A 205 -6.32 -9.87 16.43
CA TYR A 205 -6.07 -9.37 17.79
C TYR A 205 -7.16 -8.38 18.19
N GLU A 206 -7.75 -8.57 19.37
CA GLU A 206 -8.75 -7.65 19.90
C GLU A 206 -8.07 -6.33 20.30
N VAL A 207 -8.61 -5.19 19.88
CA VAL A 207 -8.19 -3.90 20.42
C VAL A 207 -8.92 -3.67 21.74
N THR A 208 -8.21 -3.80 22.85
CA THR A 208 -8.79 -3.72 24.20
C THR A 208 -8.79 -2.30 24.76
N GLY A 209 -8.07 -1.36 24.12
CA GLY A 209 -8.00 0.02 24.59
C GLY A 209 -7.25 0.96 23.67
N VAL A 210 -7.38 2.26 23.93
CA VAL A 210 -6.65 3.33 23.23
C VAL A 210 -5.62 3.90 24.21
N LEU A 211 -4.34 3.70 23.94
CA LEU A 211 -3.25 4.19 24.80
C LEU A 211 -3.09 5.72 24.69
N GLY A 212 -3.37 6.23 23.49
CA GLY A 212 -3.46 7.66 23.22
C GLY A 212 -3.55 7.95 21.73
N ILE A 213 -3.97 9.17 21.44
CA ILE A 213 -4.03 9.73 20.09
C ILE A 213 -3.20 11.01 20.12
N HIS A 214 -2.26 11.14 19.20
CA HIS A 214 -1.32 12.25 19.15
C HIS A 214 -2.03 13.53 18.69
N GLU A 215 -1.69 14.67 19.30
CA GLU A 215 -2.35 15.96 19.01
C GLU A 215 -1.87 16.57 17.68
N ASP A 216 -0.55 16.57 17.44
CA ASP A 216 0.03 17.20 16.24
C ASP A 216 0.22 16.23 15.07
N ALA A 217 0.79 15.04 15.31
CA ALA A 217 0.97 14.01 14.31
C ALA A 217 -0.31 13.17 14.09
N ASP A 218 -0.51 12.69 12.87
CA ASP A 218 -1.63 11.81 12.55
C ASP A 218 -1.35 10.37 12.97
N LEU A 219 -1.25 10.15 14.28
CA LEU A 219 -0.78 8.91 14.91
C LEU A 219 -1.64 8.57 16.13
N ALA A 220 -1.92 7.29 16.32
CA ALA A 220 -2.57 6.75 17.50
C ALA A 220 -1.92 5.42 17.89
N LEU A 221 -1.92 5.15 19.20
CA LEU A 221 -1.48 3.88 19.77
C LEU A 221 -2.64 3.15 20.43
N LEU A 222 -2.78 1.89 20.09
CA LEU A 222 -3.84 1.00 20.53
C LEU A 222 -3.24 -0.13 21.34
N ARG A 223 -3.93 -0.57 22.40
CA ARG A 223 -3.60 -1.79 23.14
C ARG A 223 -4.32 -2.96 22.51
N ILE A 224 -3.61 -4.05 22.26
CA ILE A 224 -4.18 -5.28 21.73
C ILE A 224 -3.99 -6.47 22.66
N ALA A 225 -4.84 -7.47 22.52
CA ALA A 225 -4.72 -8.77 23.16
C ALA A 225 -5.07 -9.91 22.18
N PRO A 226 -4.53 -11.13 22.37
CA PRO A 226 -4.97 -12.30 21.62
C PRO A 226 -6.47 -12.55 21.79
N TYR A 227 -7.16 -12.85 20.69
CA TYR A 227 -8.57 -13.22 20.74
C TYR A 227 -8.76 -14.58 21.42
N LEU A 228 -9.58 -14.66 22.48
CA LEU A 228 -10.07 -15.88 23.16
C LEU A 228 -9.20 -17.17 23.04
N GLY A 229 -7.97 -17.13 23.55
CA GLY A 229 -7.07 -18.30 23.57
C GLY A 229 -6.18 -18.46 22.32
N GLY A 230 -6.14 -17.44 21.47
CA GLY A 230 -5.27 -17.34 20.30
C GLY A 230 -3.78 -17.30 20.66
N SER A 231 -2.95 -17.42 19.62
CA SER A 231 -1.48 -17.41 19.74
C SER A 231 -0.94 -16.13 20.40
N ALA A 232 0.20 -16.25 21.08
CA ALA A 232 0.94 -15.11 21.63
C ALA A 232 1.19 -14.04 20.55
N LEU A 233 1.23 -12.77 20.97
CA LEU A 233 1.53 -11.66 20.06
C LEU A 233 2.93 -11.84 19.45
N PRO A 234 3.10 -11.61 18.14
CA PRO A 234 4.41 -11.67 17.52
C PRO A 234 5.30 -10.55 18.06
N THR A 235 6.61 -10.72 17.91
CA THR A 235 7.55 -9.64 18.24
C THR A 235 7.20 -8.39 17.43
N PRO A 236 7.22 -7.18 18.02
CA PRO A 236 6.91 -5.96 17.28
C PRO A 236 7.90 -5.70 16.14
N LEU A 237 7.47 -4.91 15.17
CA LEU A 237 8.37 -4.40 14.14
C LEU A 237 9.45 -3.52 14.77
N ALA A 238 10.64 -3.56 14.21
CA ALA A 238 11.71 -2.64 14.55
C ALA A 238 11.40 -1.26 13.97
N VAL A 239 11.39 -0.22 14.79
CA VAL A 239 11.20 1.18 14.34
C VAL A 239 12.55 1.87 14.36
N ALA A 240 12.91 2.59 13.31
CA ALA A 240 14.20 3.28 13.26
C ALA A 240 14.26 4.40 14.31
N ALA A 241 15.27 4.35 15.18
CA ALA A 241 15.55 5.44 16.13
C ALA A 241 16.37 6.58 15.50
N ASP A 242 17.15 6.27 14.46
CA ASP A 242 17.99 7.19 13.72
C ASP A 242 17.36 7.64 12.40
N ALA A 243 17.69 8.86 11.99
CA ALA A 243 17.36 9.34 10.66
C ALA A 243 18.15 8.56 9.60
N PRO A 244 17.50 8.02 8.56
CA PRO A 244 18.21 7.37 7.46
C PRO A 244 19.13 8.36 6.75
N ALA A 245 20.35 7.92 6.40
CA ALA A 245 21.40 8.78 5.85
C ALA A 245 21.01 9.49 4.53
N ASP A 246 20.26 8.81 3.68
CA ASP A 246 19.71 9.33 2.42
C ASP A 246 18.24 8.95 2.33
N LEU A 247 17.35 9.94 2.16
CA LEU A 247 15.91 9.74 1.99
C LEU A 247 15.50 9.75 0.51
N PRO A 248 15.79 10.77 -0.31
CA PRO A 248 15.40 10.73 -1.72
C PRO A 248 16.02 9.53 -2.45
N GLY A 249 15.17 8.70 -3.08
CA GLY A 249 15.57 7.51 -3.82
C GLY A 249 15.82 6.27 -2.97
N ARG A 250 15.69 6.35 -1.64
CA ARG A 250 15.89 5.17 -0.77
C ARG A 250 14.77 4.14 -0.99
N PRO A 251 15.10 2.86 -1.28
CA PRO A 251 14.11 1.82 -1.49
C PRO A 251 13.33 1.51 -0.22
N VAL A 252 12.01 1.53 -0.33
CA VAL A 252 11.08 1.23 0.76
C VAL A 252 9.94 0.35 0.26
N TYR A 253 9.17 -0.21 1.18
CA TYR A 253 7.89 -0.83 0.86
C TYR A 253 6.84 -0.45 1.90
N CYS A 254 5.60 -0.35 1.44
CA CYS A 254 4.43 -0.28 2.30
C CYS A 254 3.75 -1.64 2.35
N VAL A 255 3.15 -1.97 3.49
CA VAL A 255 2.21 -3.07 3.62
C VAL A 255 0.88 -2.49 4.09
N GLY A 256 -0.19 -2.71 3.35
CA GLY A 256 -1.47 -2.10 3.66
C GLY A 256 -2.65 -2.67 2.90
N TYR A 257 -3.82 -2.07 3.12
CA TYR A 257 -5.11 -2.56 2.64
C TYR A 257 -5.75 -1.49 1.75
N PRO A 258 -5.38 -1.42 0.44
CA PRO A 258 -6.01 -0.50 -0.50
C PRO A 258 -7.49 -0.78 -0.65
N ALA A 259 -8.31 0.16 -0.19
CA ALA A 259 -9.75 0.16 -0.27
C ALA A 259 -10.23 0.53 -1.67
N TRP A 260 -11.35 -0.05 -2.06
CA TRP A 260 -12.16 0.47 -3.16
C TRP A 260 -12.92 1.72 -2.71
N ASP A 261 -12.88 2.82 -3.49
CA ASP A 261 -13.70 4.01 -3.23
C ASP A 261 -14.62 4.32 -4.41
N GLY A 262 -15.81 3.70 -4.43
CA GLY A 262 -16.82 3.91 -5.47
C GLY A 262 -17.38 5.34 -5.61
N ARG A 263 -17.07 6.24 -4.67
CA ARG A 263 -17.43 7.66 -4.75
C ARG A 263 -16.43 8.45 -5.59
N ARG A 264 -15.22 7.93 -5.78
CA ARG A 264 -14.22 8.51 -6.67
C ARG A 264 -14.42 7.90 -8.05
N ASN A 265 -14.51 8.74 -9.07
CA ASN A 265 -14.22 8.29 -10.43
C ASN A 265 -12.73 7.97 -10.46
N GLU A 266 -12.36 6.75 -10.07
CA GLU A 266 -10.99 6.30 -10.07
C GLU A 266 -10.45 6.39 -11.50
N PRO A 267 -9.34 7.12 -11.73
CA PRO A 267 -8.65 7.10 -13.00
C PRO A 267 -8.36 5.65 -13.39
N GLU A 268 -8.46 5.33 -14.68
CA GLU A 268 -8.21 3.98 -15.20
C GLU A 268 -6.85 3.40 -14.75
N SER A 269 -5.87 4.28 -14.54
CA SER A 269 -4.57 3.98 -13.95
C SER A 269 -4.65 3.32 -12.57
N MET A 270 -5.57 3.74 -11.68
CA MET A 270 -5.76 3.11 -10.37
C MET A 270 -6.37 1.71 -10.51
N ARG A 271 -7.42 1.55 -11.32
CA ARG A 271 -8.01 0.22 -11.59
C ARG A 271 -6.99 -0.77 -12.11
N ARG A 272 -6.08 -0.30 -12.97
CA ARG A 272 -4.98 -1.12 -13.50
C ARG A 272 -3.99 -1.54 -12.41
N ILE A 273 -3.55 -0.63 -11.53
CA ILE A 273 -2.65 -0.96 -10.40
C ILE A 273 -3.26 -2.03 -9.49
N PHE A 274 -4.54 -1.87 -9.16
CA PHE A 274 -5.21 -2.75 -8.22
C PHE A 274 -5.89 -3.95 -8.89
N MET A 275 -5.84 -4.05 -10.22
CA MET A 275 -6.38 -5.19 -10.98
C MET A 275 -7.83 -5.56 -10.56
N ASP A 276 -8.63 -4.55 -10.21
CA ASP A 276 -9.98 -4.69 -9.65
C ASP A 276 -10.11 -5.53 -8.35
N VAL A 277 -9.00 -5.85 -7.68
CA VAL A 277 -8.98 -6.56 -6.40
C VAL A 277 -8.63 -5.58 -5.27
N TYR A 278 -9.58 -5.29 -4.39
CA TYR A 278 -9.41 -4.31 -3.30
C TYR A 278 -9.64 -4.96 -1.93
N ASN A 279 -9.38 -4.17 -0.88
CA ASN A 279 -9.63 -4.49 0.54
C ASN A 279 -8.76 -5.61 1.12
N VAL A 280 -7.91 -6.25 0.31
CA VAL A 280 -6.96 -7.29 0.72
C VAL A 280 -5.56 -6.71 0.96
N LYS A 281 -4.76 -7.40 1.78
CA LYS A 281 -3.37 -7.02 2.06
C LYS A 281 -2.54 -6.98 0.78
N ARG A 282 -1.73 -5.93 0.65
CA ARG A 282 -0.76 -5.76 -0.44
C ARG A 282 0.62 -5.37 0.06
N LEU A 283 1.62 -5.80 -0.70
CA LEU A 283 2.99 -5.33 -0.62
C LEU A 283 3.21 -4.30 -1.72
N GLN A 284 3.52 -3.06 -1.35
CA GLN A 284 3.61 -1.92 -2.27
C GLN A 284 5.01 -1.33 -2.21
N PRO A 285 5.96 -1.86 -3.01
CA PRO A 285 7.31 -1.32 -3.07
C PRO A 285 7.37 0.07 -3.74
N GLY A 286 8.36 0.86 -3.35
CA GLY A 286 8.62 2.19 -3.89
C GLY A 286 9.90 2.80 -3.32
N THR A 287 9.96 4.12 -3.33
CA THR A 287 11.09 4.89 -2.80
C THR A 287 10.60 6.08 -1.98
N THR A 288 11.37 6.51 -0.99
CA THR A 288 11.16 7.82 -0.38
C THR A 288 11.61 8.92 -1.35
N THR A 289 10.88 10.03 -1.39
CA THR A 289 11.06 11.10 -2.38
C THR A 289 11.46 12.44 -1.77
N GLY A 290 11.42 12.56 -0.44
CA GLY A 290 11.86 13.76 0.27
C GLY A 290 11.45 13.79 1.73
N LEU A 291 11.94 14.81 2.44
CA LEU A 291 11.61 15.11 3.82
C LEU A 291 11.31 16.60 3.94
N GLU A 292 10.17 16.91 4.55
CA GLU A 292 9.80 18.24 5.02
C GLU A 292 9.90 18.22 6.54
N ALA A 293 11.10 18.48 7.05
CA ALA A 293 11.44 18.27 8.46
C ALA A 293 10.60 19.16 9.40
N GLU A 294 10.42 20.43 9.04
CA GLU A 294 9.62 21.37 9.83
C GLU A 294 8.14 20.99 9.91
N GLY A 295 7.65 20.24 8.92
CA GLY A 295 6.28 19.72 8.88
C GLY A 295 6.10 18.34 9.50
N ASN A 296 7.19 17.68 9.91
CA ASN A 296 7.21 16.27 10.31
C ASN A 296 6.59 15.35 9.23
N VAL A 297 6.96 15.55 7.97
CA VAL A 297 6.43 14.79 6.82
C VAL A 297 7.56 14.20 5.98
N MET A 298 7.59 12.88 5.88
CA MET A 298 8.35 12.14 4.87
C MET A 298 7.47 11.87 3.66
N ARG A 299 8.03 11.97 2.45
CA ARG A 299 7.34 11.65 1.20
C ARG A 299 7.83 10.33 0.61
N HIS A 300 6.93 9.59 -0.03
CA HIS A 300 7.24 8.36 -0.75
C HIS A 300 6.32 8.17 -1.96
N ASP A 301 6.62 7.20 -2.82
CA ASP A 301 5.88 6.94 -4.06
C ASP A 301 5.34 5.50 -4.20
N CYS A 302 5.23 4.76 -3.09
CA CYS A 302 4.54 3.46 -3.05
C CYS A 302 3.08 3.60 -3.52
N SER A 303 2.53 2.62 -4.24
CA SER A 303 1.17 2.71 -4.79
C SER A 303 0.08 2.48 -3.76
N THR A 304 -0.26 3.50 -2.95
CA THR A 304 -1.29 3.47 -1.91
C THR A 304 -2.64 4.04 -2.37
N LEU A 305 -3.73 3.59 -1.74
CA LEU A 305 -5.09 4.16 -1.84
C LEU A 305 -5.67 4.42 -0.43
N GLY A 306 -6.93 4.88 -0.37
CA GLY A 306 -7.71 4.82 0.87
C GLY A 306 -7.60 3.44 1.52
N GLY A 307 -7.70 3.36 2.84
CA GLY A 307 -7.44 2.12 3.58
C GLY A 307 -5.96 1.81 3.88
N ASN A 308 -5.00 2.38 3.13
CA ASN A 308 -3.58 2.31 3.50
C ASN A 308 -3.21 3.24 4.65
N SER A 309 -4.10 4.15 5.05
CA SER A 309 -3.91 4.96 6.26
C SER A 309 -3.53 4.07 7.44
N GLY A 310 -2.34 4.31 7.99
CA GLY A 310 -1.77 3.57 9.11
C GLY A 310 -0.78 2.48 8.70
N SER A 311 -0.51 2.34 7.40
CA SER A 311 0.50 1.40 6.88
C SER A 311 1.91 1.83 7.30
N PRO A 312 2.78 0.89 7.68
CA PRO A 312 4.19 1.20 7.87
C PRO A 312 4.87 1.46 6.52
N VAL A 313 5.77 2.44 6.48
CA VAL A 313 6.77 2.63 5.42
C VAL A 313 8.06 2.04 5.93
N ILE A 314 8.52 0.93 5.33
CA ILE A 314 9.62 0.11 5.82
C ILE A 314 10.82 0.22 4.88
N ASP A 315 12.02 0.41 5.43
CA ASP A 315 13.28 0.39 4.68
C ASP A 315 13.52 -1.03 4.12
N LEU A 316 13.74 -1.14 2.81
CA LEU A 316 13.99 -2.44 2.19
C LEU A 316 15.34 -3.06 2.62
N THR A 317 16.30 -2.24 3.02
CA THR A 317 17.67 -2.64 3.32
C THR A 317 17.77 -3.37 4.67
N ASP A 318 17.15 -2.80 5.70
CA ASP A 318 17.29 -3.27 7.09
C ASP A 318 15.94 -3.63 7.75
N HIS A 319 14.82 -3.48 7.03
CA HIS A 319 13.48 -3.82 7.48
C HIS A 319 13.00 -3.06 8.72
N ARG A 320 13.58 -1.89 9.00
CA ARG A 320 13.08 -0.98 10.05
C ARG A 320 11.97 -0.09 9.50
N VAL A 321 10.95 0.15 10.31
CA VAL A 321 9.88 1.10 10.00
C VAL A 321 10.45 2.51 10.08
N LEU A 322 10.41 3.22 8.96
CA LEU A 322 10.82 4.62 8.85
C LEU A 322 9.65 5.56 9.15
N GLY A 323 8.45 5.22 8.71
CA GLY A 323 7.31 6.12 8.83
C GLY A 323 5.95 5.46 8.92
N LEU A 324 4.96 6.26 9.33
CA LEU A 324 3.54 5.92 9.37
C LEU A 324 2.81 6.63 8.23
N HIS A 325 2.40 5.89 7.18
CA HIS A 325 1.65 6.47 6.06
C HIS A 325 0.30 7.03 6.54
N PHE A 326 -0.06 8.23 6.09
CA PHE A 326 -1.32 8.88 6.46
C PHE A 326 -2.11 9.46 5.29
N GLY A 327 -1.56 9.45 4.08
CA GLY A 327 -2.31 9.85 2.90
C GLY A 327 -1.43 10.17 1.71
N GLY A 328 -2.07 10.66 0.65
CA GLY A 328 -1.39 11.00 -0.58
C GLY A 328 -2.20 11.95 -1.45
N ARG A 329 -1.51 12.57 -2.41
CA ARG A 329 -2.11 13.40 -3.46
C ARG A 329 -1.64 12.89 -4.82
N TYR A 330 -2.62 12.61 -5.67
CA TYR A 330 -2.39 12.17 -7.05
C TYR A 330 -1.46 13.14 -7.80
N GLY A 331 -0.44 12.60 -8.48
CA GLY A 331 0.58 13.38 -9.19
C GLY A 331 1.57 14.15 -8.29
N LEU A 332 1.44 14.09 -6.96
CA LEU A 332 2.37 14.71 -6.02
C LEU A 332 3.11 13.67 -5.18
N GLY A 333 2.46 12.58 -4.77
CA GLY A 333 3.06 11.50 -3.97
C GLY A 333 2.35 11.31 -2.64
N ASN A 334 2.92 10.43 -1.83
CA ASN A 334 2.38 9.98 -0.56
C ASN A 334 3.16 10.54 0.62
N TYR A 335 2.52 10.59 1.78
CA TYR A 335 2.99 11.25 2.99
C TYR A 335 2.97 10.28 4.16
N ALA A 336 4.02 10.35 4.97
CA ALA A 336 4.17 9.57 6.18
C ALA A 336 4.75 10.41 7.31
N VAL A 337 4.37 10.11 8.55
CA VAL A 337 5.03 10.67 9.75
C VAL A 337 6.39 9.98 9.89
N PRO A 338 7.53 10.70 9.90
CA PRO A 338 8.87 10.11 10.08
C PRO A 338 9.09 9.76 11.56
N LEU A 339 9.00 8.48 11.90
CA LEU A 339 8.91 8.03 13.30
C LEU A 339 10.19 8.28 14.11
N TRP A 340 11.35 8.33 13.45
CA TRP A 340 12.63 8.65 14.10
C TRP A 340 12.68 10.08 14.69
N GLN A 341 11.75 10.96 14.32
CA GLN A 341 11.63 12.30 14.94
C GLN A 341 10.87 12.27 16.27
N LEU A 342 10.26 11.13 16.63
CA LEU A 342 9.36 10.98 17.77
C LEU A 342 9.90 10.01 18.83
N VAL A 343 11.22 9.72 18.83
CA VAL A 343 11.83 8.71 19.74
C VAL A 343 11.58 9.04 21.22
N GLU A 344 11.66 10.31 21.60
CA GLU A 344 11.42 10.78 22.97
C GLU A 344 9.97 11.21 23.22
N ASP A 345 9.06 11.00 22.25
CA ASP A 345 7.67 11.40 22.40
C ASP A 345 7.00 10.62 23.56
N PRO A 346 6.34 11.31 24.53
CA PRO A 346 5.76 10.65 25.69
C PRO A 346 4.71 9.58 25.37
N LEU A 347 3.95 9.72 24.28
CA LEU A 347 2.98 8.72 23.87
C LEU A 347 3.70 7.47 23.32
N LEU A 348 4.74 7.64 22.51
CA LEU A 348 5.50 6.51 21.96
C LEU A 348 6.31 5.79 23.04
N VAL A 349 6.87 6.51 24.01
CA VAL A 349 7.52 5.91 25.19
C VAL A 349 6.51 5.11 26.02
N ARG A 350 5.31 5.66 26.26
CA ARG A 350 4.23 4.95 26.98
C ARG A 350 3.76 3.70 26.25
N GLY A 351 3.76 3.73 24.91
CA GLY A 351 3.39 2.59 24.07
C GLY A 351 4.49 1.54 23.94
N GLU A 352 5.66 1.74 24.56
CA GLU A 352 6.81 0.85 24.47
C GLU A 352 7.19 0.56 23.01
N VAL A 353 7.19 1.62 22.17
CA VAL A 353 7.57 1.49 20.77
C VAL A 353 9.01 0.97 20.67
N ASN A 354 9.17 -0.09 19.89
CA ASN A 354 10.42 -0.84 19.69
C ASN A 354 11.37 -0.08 18.75
N PHE A 355 11.86 1.06 19.23
CA PHE A 355 12.92 1.82 18.57
C PHE A 355 14.27 1.07 18.66
N VAL A 356 14.96 0.91 17.53
CA VAL A 356 16.25 0.19 17.43
C VAL A 356 17.33 0.98 16.71
#